data_AF-A0A6B3FDA3-F1
#
_entry.id   AF-A0A6B3FDA3-F1
#
_cell.length_a   1.000
_cell.length_b   1.000
_cell.length_c   1.000
_cell.angle_alpha   90.00
_cell.angle_beta   90.00
_cell.angle_gamma   90.00
#
_symmetry.space_group_name_H-M   'P 1'
#
loop_
_entity.id
_entity.type
_entity.pdbx_description
1 polymer ?
#
loop_
_entity_poly.entity_id
_entity_poly.type
_entity_poly.pdbx_seq_one_letter_code
_entity_poly.pdbx_strand_id
1 'polypeptide(L)'
;DDHHEGDLRSPIGVFSLSDAGGLRPDPGSRLPYHRSSHFVAGGTGFQGEPLAGSFDYVVAIDYNRVKGTSPLDGTRPQGYGKGGGVWIHVDHGGPT
;
A
#
# COMPACT_ATOMS: atom_id res chain seq x y z
N ASP A 1 -14.13 -15.44 -10.29
CA ASP A 1 -14.25 -14.11 -10.92
C ASP A 1 -12.89 -13.52 -11.22
N ASP A 2 -12.75 -12.96 -12.41
CA ASP A 2 -11.51 -12.35 -12.88
C ASP A 2 -11.55 -10.83 -12.67
N HIS A 3 -10.74 -10.32 -11.75
CA HIS A 3 -10.58 -8.88 -11.50
C HIS A 3 -9.78 -8.22 -12.63
N HIS A 4 -10.15 -6.99 -12.96
CA HIS A 4 -9.40 -6.11 -13.85
C HIS A 4 -9.39 -4.66 -13.36
N GLU A 5 -8.36 -3.91 -13.73
CA GLU A 5 -8.24 -2.49 -13.41
C GLU A 5 -9.47 -1.72 -13.91
N GLY A 6 -10.08 -0.90 -13.04
CA GLY A 6 -11.26 -0.08 -13.37
C GLY A 6 -12.61 -0.78 -13.25
N ASP A 7 -12.66 -2.03 -12.82
CA ASP A 7 -13.92 -2.81 -12.74
C ASP A 7 -14.79 -2.54 -11.50
N LEU A 8 -14.39 -1.57 -10.68
CA LEU A 8 -15.02 -1.18 -9.41
C LEU A 8 -15.11 -2.32 -8.39
N ARG A 9 -14.23 -3.33 -8.49
CA ARG A 9 -14.13 -4.46 -7.56
C ARG A 9 -12.74 -4.53 -6.96
N SER A 10 -12.66 -5.12 -5.77
CA SER A 10 -11.38 -5.52 -5.19
C SER A 10 -11.04 -6.96 -5.61
N PRO A 11 -9.75 -7.33 -5.71
CA PRO A 11 -9.36 -8.72 -5.90
C PRO A 11 -9.84 -9.58 -4.73
N ILE A 12 -10.36 -10.77 -5.03
CA ILE A 12 -10.84 -11.74 -4.03
C ILE A 12 -9.88 -12.93 -4.03
N GLY A 13 -9.36 -13.28 -2.85
CA GLY A 13 -8.44 -14.40 -2.70
C GLY A 13 -7.73 -14.40 -1.35
N VAL A 14 -6.78 -15.32 -1.20
CA VAL A 14 -5.85 -15.34 -0.07
C VAL A 14 -4.50 -14.83 -0.55
N PHE A 15 -4.01 -13.77 0.07
CA PHE A 15 -2.73 -13.14 -0.26
C PHE A 15 -1.84 -13.15 0.97
N SER A 16 -0.56 -13.41 0.76
CA SER A 16 0.46 -13.26 1.79
C SER A 16 0.82 -11.78 1.99
N LEU A 17 1.52 -11.49 3.08
CA LEU A 17 2.13 -10.20 3.36
C LEU A 17 3.63 -10.43 3.45
N SER A 18 4.43 -9.81 2.59
CA SER A 18 5.90 -9.99 2.60
C SER A 18 6.68 -8.78 3.08
N ASP A 19 6.10 -7.58 3.03
CA ASP A 19 6.83 -6.32 3.26
C ASP A 19 5.98 -5.29 4.01
N ALA A 20 6.65 -4.48 4.83
CA ALA A 20 6.12 -3.29 5.46
C ALA A 20 6.99 -2.07 5.11
N GLY A 21 6.51 -0.88 5.38
CA GLY A 21 7.29 0.34 5.15
C GLY A 21 6.60 1.57 5.68
N GLY A 22 7.19 2.73 5.41
CA GLY A 22 6.58 3.98 5.80
C GLY A 22 7.57 5.13 5.90
N LEU A 23 7.02 6.31 6.17
CA LEU A 23 7.79 7.54 6.40
C LEU A 23 8.62 7.45 7.68
N ARG A 24 8.00 6.88 8.72
CA ARG A 24 8.56 6.83 10.07
C ARG A 24 9.50 5.63 10.24
N PRO A 25 10.39 5.65 11.24
CA PRO A 25 11.21 4.50 11.59
C PRO A 25 10.38 3.25 11.89
N ASP A 26 10.96 2.07 11.67
CA ASP A 26 10.33 0.79 11.96
C ASP A 26 9.73 0.75 13.39
N PRO A 27 8.41 0.54 13.55
CA PRO A 27 7.75 0.51 14.86
C PRO A 27 7.93 -0.82 15.62
N GLY A 28 8.76 -1.74 15.11
CA GLY A 28 8.90 -3.11 15.62
C GLY A 28 8.19 -4.14 14.74
N SER A 29 8.16 -3.88 13.43
CA SER A 29 7.62 -4.75 12.40
C SER A 29 8.25 -6.14 12.45
N ARG A 30 7.41 -7.16 12.25
CA ARG A 30 7.87 -8.55 12.05
C ARG A 30 8.11 -8.87 10.58
N LEU A 31 7.72 -7.97 9.68
CA LEU A 31 8.01 -8.03 8.24
C LEU A 31 9.23 -7.15 7.94
N PRO A 32 10.01 -7.45 6.88
CA PRO A 32 10.99 -6.52 6.32
C PRO A 32 10.40 -5.11 6.19
N TYR A 33 11.10 -4.11 6.74
CA TYR A 33 10.61 -2.74 6.81
C TYR A 33 11.41 -1.80 5.91
N HIS A 34 10.72 -1.18 4.95
CA HIS A 34 11.30 -0.24 3.99
C HIS A 34 10.98 1.20 4.40
N ARG A 35 11.90 1.87 5.08
CA ARG A 35 11.76 3.30 5.43
C ARG A 35 12.14 4.18 4.25
N SER A 36 11.33 5.17 3.92
CA SER A 36 11.65 6.15 2.88
C SER A 36 10.91 7.47 3.08
N SER A 37 11.54 8.60 2.73
CA SER A 37 10.89 9.92 2.68
C SER A 37 9.84 10.04 1.57
N HIS A 38 9.78 9.07 0.66
CA HIS A 38 8.79 9.04 -0.42
C HIS A 38 7.42 8.49 0.00
N PHE A 39 7.30 7.96 1.23
CA PHE A 39 6.01 7.59 1.82
C PHE A 39 5.24 8.83 2.30
N VAL A 40 4.81 9.67 1.37
CA VAL A 40 4.09 10.90 1.67
C VAL A 40 2.87 11.04 0.77
N ALA A 41 1.74 11.37 1.36
CA ALA A 41 0.58 11.90 0.66
C ALA A 41 0.48 13.40 0.99
N GLY A 42 0.32 14.22 -0.04
CA GLY A 42 0.00 15.63 0.11
C GLY A 42 -1.48 15.88 -0.16
N GLY A 43 -2.01 16.99 0.37
CA GLY A 43 -3.38 17.44 0.09
C GLY A 43 -4.38 17.02 1.17
N THR A 44 -5.66 17.10 0.80
CA THR A 44 -6.80 16.80 1.65
C THR A 44 -7.64 15.69 1.04
N GLY A 45 -8.16 14.80 1.88
CA GLY A 45 -9.10 13.76 1.48
C GLY A 45 -10.50 14.31 1.24
N PHE A 46 -11.45 13.39 1.03
CA PHE A 46 -12.78 13.73 0.50
C PHE A 46 -13.61 14.61 1.45
N GLN A 47 -13.45 14.45 2.76
CA GLN A 47 -14.12 15.26 3.79
C GLN A 47 -13.26 16.45 4.26
N GLY A 48 -12.18 16.78 3.56
CA GLY A 48 -11.27 17.87 3.92
C GLY A 48 -10.23 17.52 4.99
N GLU A 49 -10.15 16.25 5.39
CA GLU A 49 -9.16 15.70 6.30
C GLU A 49 -7.74 15.78 5.70
N PRO A 50 -6.69 16.00 6.50
CA PRO A 50 -5.32 15.95 6.00
C PRO A 50 -4.91 14.52 5.65
N LEU A 51 -4.29 14.35 4.48
CA LEU A 51 -3.64 13.08 4.09
C LEU A 51 -2.23 12.92 4.70
N ALA A 52 -1.77 13.93 5.45
CA ALA A 52 -0.51 13.85 6.15
C ALA A 52 -0.57 12.70 7.17
N GLY A 53 0.41 11.81 7.11
CA GLY A 53 0.49 10.63 7.98
C GLY A 53 -0.15 9.36 7.41
N SER A 54 -0.88 9.43 6.29
CA SER A 54 -1.50 8.23 5.66
C SER A 54 -0.49 7.14 5.31
N PHE A 55 0.78 7.47 5.15
CA PHE A 55 1.84 6.51 4.85
C PHE A 55 2.95 6.49 5.90
N ASP A 56 2.65 6.91 7.14
CA ASP A 56 3.60 6.79 8.25
C ASP A 56 4.02 5.33 8.47
N TYR A 57 3.07 4.41 8.36
CA TYR A 57 3.26 2.96 8.42
C TYR A 57 2.29 2.26 7.47
N VAL A 58 2.80 1.36 6.63
CA VAL A 58 2.03 0.56 5.69
C VAL A 58 2.47 -0.90 5.71
N VAL A 59 1.54 -1.79 5.39
CA VAL A 59 1.77 -3.21 5.13
C VAL A 59 1.34 -3.53 3.70
N ALA A 60 2.21 -4.21 2.96
CA ALA A 60 1.94 -4.63 1.59
C ALA A 60 1.16 -5.94 1.53
N ILE A 61 0.10 -5.96 0.72
CA ILE A 61 -0.56 -7.19 0.29
C ILE A 61 0.12 -7.69 -0.99
N ASP A 62 0.39 -8.99 -1.06
CA ASP A 62 1.06 -9.64 -2.20
C ASP A 62 0.14 -9.82 -3.42
N TYR A 63 -0.53 -8.75 -3.83
CA TYR A 63 -1.33 -8.67 -5.04
C TYR A 63 -0.58 -7.93 -6.13
N ASN A 64 -0.39 -8.55 -7.30
CA ASN A 64 0.27 -8.00 -8.49
C ASN A 64 1.51 -7.13 -8.22
N ARG A 65 2.39 -7.58 -7.32
CA ARG A 65 3.62 -6.91 -6.91
C ARG A 65 4.79 -7.89 -6.86
N VAL A 66 6.00 -7.36 -6.80
CA VAL A 66 7.20 -8.14 -6.46
C VAL A 66 7.28 -8.27 -4.93
N LYS A 67 7.54 -9.48 -4.43
CA LYS A 67 7.73 -9.75 -2.99
C LYS A 67 9.17 -9.44 -2.59
N GLY A 68 9.38 -9.00 -1.35
CA GLY A 68 10.70 -8.63 -0.83
C GLY A 68 11.18 -7.26 -1.31
N THR A 69 10.31 -6.47 -1.94
CA THR A 69 10.62 -5.11 -2.40
C THR A 69 9.79 -4.09 -1.62
N SER A 70 10.24 -2.83 -1.65
CA SER A 70 9.53 -1.74 -0.98
C SER A 70 8.05 -1.72 -1.34
N PRO A 71 7.14 -1.39 -0.41
CA PRO A 71 5.75 -1.12 -0.77
C PRO A 71 5.62 -0.18 -1.96
N LEU A 72 6.49 0.84 -2.08
CA LEU A 72 6.53 1.82 -3.17
C LEU A 72 6.98 1.27 -4.54
N ASP A 73 7.43 0.01 -4.63
CA ASP A 73 7.75 -0.61 -5.91
C ASP A 73 6.47 -0.81 -6.74
N GLY A 74 6.36 -0.03 -7.82
CA GLY A 74 5.21 -0.04 -8.72
C GLY A 74 5.24 -1.14 -9.79
N THR A 75 6.19 -2.09 -9.73
CA THR A 75 6.27 -3.20 -10.67
C THR A 75 5.03 -4.09 -10.59
N ARG A 76 4.42 -4.39 -11.76
CA ARG A 76 3.19 -5.18 -11.90
C ARG A 76 3.44 -6.47 -12.70
N PRO A 77 3.87 -7.58 -12.08
CA PRO A 77 4.29 -8.80 -12.81
C PRO A 77 3.18 -9.48 -13.63
N GLN A 78 1.91 -9.25 -13.28
CA GLN A 78 0.74 -9.77 -13.99
C GLN A 78 0.19 -8.75 -15.02
N GLY A 79 0.92 -7.68 -15.29
CA GLY A 79 0.55 -6.61 -16.22
C GLY A 79 -0.38 -5.56 -15.62
N TYR A 80 -0.59 -4.47 -16.36
CA TYR A 80 -1.42 -3.33 -15.93
C TYR A 80 -2.90 -3.69 -15.79
N GLY A 81 -3.42 -4.57 -16.65
CA GLY A 81 -4.83 -4.95 -16.65
C GLY A 81 -5.31 -5.61 -15.35
N LYS A 82 -4.41 -6.07 -14.48
CA LYS A 82 -4.73 -6.61 -13.15
C LYS A 82 -4.69 -5.55 -12.03
N GLY A 83 -4.48 -4.27 -12.34
CA GLY A 83 -4.32 -3.23 -11.31
C GLY A 83 -2.94 -3.28 -10.65
N GLY A 84 -2.72 -2.46 -9.63
CA GLY A 84 -1.43 -2.35 -8.92
C GLY A 84 -1.38 -3.13 -7.60
N GLY A 85 -0.27 -2.96 -6.87
CA GLY A 85 -0.16 -3.43 -5.49
C GLY A 85 -1.18 -2.75 -4.57
N VAL A 86 -1.61 -3.48 -3.53
CA VAL A 86 -2.56 -3.01 -2.52
C VAL A 86 -1.85 -2.90 -1.18
N TRP A 87 -2.06 -1.80 -0.46
CA TRP A 87 -1.50 -1.59 0.87
C TRP A 87 -2.61 -1.35 1.90
N ILE A 88 -2.29 -1.67 3.14
CA ILE A 88 -3.06 -1.24 4.32
C ILE A 88 -2.18 -0.24 5.06
N HIS A 89 -2.72 0.93 5.39
CA HIS A 89 -2.04 1.88 6.25
C HIS A 89 -2.61 1.86 7.67
N VAL A 90 -1.80 2.26 8.64
CA VAL A 90 -2.28 2.51 10.00
C VAL A 90 -3.04 3.83 10.03
N ASP A 91 -4.04 3.92 10.90
CA ASP A 91 -4.83 5.14 11.10
C ASP A 91 -3.92 6.37 11.35
N HIS A 92 -4.31 7.49 10.75
CA HIS A 92 -3.64 8.78 10.87
C HIS A 92 -4.60 9.89 11.32
N GLY A 93 -5.75 9.52 11.90
CA GLY A 93 -6.78 10.45 12.34
C GLY A 93 -7.74 10.88 11.22
N GLY A 94 -7.81 10.12 10.13
CA GLY A 94 -8.70 10.36 9.00
C GLY A 94 -8.72 9.16 8.04
N PRO A 95 -9.78 9.00 7.23
CA PRO A 95 -9.77 8.08 6.09
C PRO A 95 -8.78 8.59 5.01
N THR A 96 -8.34 7.67 4.15
CA THR A 96 -7.52 7.95 2.96
C THR A 96 -8.32 7.68 1.69
#